data_AF-L9WRX5-F1
#
_entry.id   AF-L9WRX5-F1
#
_cell.length_a   1.000
_cell.length_b   1.000
_cell.length_c   1.000
_cell.angle_alpha   90.00
_cell.angle_beta   90.00
_cell.angle_gamma   90.00
#
_symmetry.space_group_name_H-M   'P 1'
#
loop_
_entity.id
_entity.type
_entity.pdbx_description
1 polymer ?
#
loop_
_entity_poly.entity_id
_entity_poly.type
_entity_poly.pdbx_seq_one_letter_code
_entity_poly.pdbx_strand_id
1 'polypeptide(L)'
;MSVIVEFSVETEEFVFGSALETVEHMAIELEAIVPVGGQVVPYFWATGTGFEAFERHVAADPGIESITQIDRIDGTALYRAVWTRDVNGLLGGLAETEAVVLEAMTTDEGWQFRVRFPGND
;
A
#
# COMPACT_ATOMS: atom_id res chain seq x y z
N MET A 1 5.15 -20.24 17.87
CA MET A 1 5.65 -20.39 16.48
C MET A 1 4.93 -19.39 15.58
N SER A 2 5.62 -18.56 14.78
CA SER A 2 4.94 -17.56 13.92
C SER A 2 4.28 -18.20 12.69
N VAL A 3 3.17 -17.61 12.22
CA VAL A 3 2.45 -18.04 11.01
C VAL A 3 2.58 -16.95 9.94
N ILE A 4 2.78 -17.34 8.68
CA ILE A 4 2.71 -16.43 7.53
C ILE A 4 1.45 -16.77 6.76
N VAL A 5 0.65 -15.75 6.46
CA VAL A 5 -0.57 -15.83 5.67
C VAL A 5 -0.38 -15.02 4.39
N GLU A 6 -0.83 -15.59 3.28
CA GLU A 6 -0.90 -14.94 1.98
C GLU A 6 -2.36 -14.85 1.58
N PHE A 7 -2.81 -13.66 1.19
CA PHE A 7 -4.19 -13.42 0.77
C PHE A 7 -4.24 -12.27 -0.23
N SER A 8 -5.35 -12.21 -0.98
CA SER A 8 -5.61 -11.14 -1.93
C SER A 8 -6.84 -10.33 -1.52
N VAL A 9 -6.85 -9.07 -1.92
CA VAL A 9 -7.93 -8.10 -1.71
C VAL A 9 -8.18 -7.40 -3.04
N GLU A 10 -9.45 -7.13 -3.37
CA GLU A 10 -9.79 -6.44 -4.61
C GLU A 10 -9.15 -5.04 -4.64
N THR A 11 -8.77 -4.58 -5.83
CA THR A 11 -8.08 -3.29 -6.00
C THR A 11 -8.84 -2.14 -5.35
N GLU A 12 -10.17 -2.14 -5.47
CA GLU A 12 -11.09 -1.13 -4.93
C GLU A 12 -11.17 -1.12 -3.39
N GLU A 13 -10.91 -2.26 -2.75
CA GLU A 13 -11.01 -2.42 -1.30
C GLU A 13 -9.75 -1.93 -0.57
N PHE A 14 -8.64 -1.71 -1.28
CA PHE A 14 -7.40 -1.18 -0.72
C PHE A 14 -7.05 0.23 -1.21
N VAL A 15 -6.26 0.96 -0.41
CA VAL A 15 -5.82 2.31 -0.78
C VAL A 15 -4.98 2.27 -2.07
N PHE A 16 -5.06 3.36 -2.84
CA PHE A 16 -4.57 3.47 -4.23
C PHE A 16 -5.44 2.77 -5.28
N GLY A 17 -6.50 2.05 -4.88
CA GLY A 17 -7.39 1.35 -5.81
C GLY A 17 -7.91 2.23 -6.95
N SER A 18 -8.49 3.37 -6.60
CA SER A 18 -9.02 4.35 -7.57
C SER A 18 -7.96 4.89 -8.54
N ALA A 19 -6.72 5.06 -8.07
CA ALA A 19 -5.61 5.53 -8.89
C ALA A 19 -5.13 4.45 -9.87
N LEU A 20 -5.18 3.18 -9.46
CA LEU A 20 -4.79 2.03 -10.28
C LEU A 20 -5.81 1.72 -11.37
N GLU A 21 -7.10 1.89 -11.10
CA GLU A 21 -8.15 1.76 -12.12
C GLU A 21 -8.01 2.78 -13.25
N THR A 22 -7.53 3.97 -12.91
CA THR A 22 -7.49 5.09 -13.87
C THR A 22 -6.20 5.12 -14.69
N VAL A 23 -5.11 4.55 -14.17
CA VAL A 23 -3.80 4.57 -14.83
C VAL A 23 -3.44 3.17 -15.29
N GLU A 24 -3.72 2.88 -16.56
CA GLU A 24 -3.30 1.64 -17.20
C GLU A 24 -1.78 1.46 -17.05
N HIS A 25 -1.36 0.23 -16.73
CA HIS A 25 0.04 -0.17 -16.57
C HIS A 25 0.80 0.49 -15.40
N MET A 26 0.13 0.81 -14.30
CA MET A 26 0.79 1.17 -13.05
C MET A 26 0.75 -0.02 -12.07
N ALA A 27 1.93 -0.44 -11.61
CA ALA A 27 2.08 -1.43 -10.55
C ALA A 27 2.67 -0.77 -9.30
N ILE A 28 2.17 -1.13 -8.13
CA ILE A 28 2.65 -0.65 -6.83
C ILE A 28 3.21 -1.81 -6.01
N GLU A 29 4.33 -1.56 -5.35
CA GLU A 29 4.91 -2.42 -4.32
C GLU A 29 5.18 -1.59 -3.07
N LEU A 30 4.53 -1.95 -1.95
CA LEU A 30 4.76 -1.33 -0.65
C LEU A 30 6.01 -1.94 -0.01
N GLU A 31 6.89 -1.07 0.49
CA GLU A 31 7.94 -1.53 1.40
C GLU A 31 7.31 -1.99 2.73
N ALA A 32 8.01 -2.87 3.45
CA ALA A 32 7.53 -3.47 4.69
C ALA A 32 6.93 -2.42 5.65
N ILE A 33 5.64 -2.57 5.96
CA ILE A 33 4.88 -1.60 6.73
C ILE A 33 4.90 -2.02 8.21
N VAL A 34 5.40 -1.12 9.07
CA VAL A 34 5.24 -1.24 10.51
C VAL A 34 4.30 -0.12 10.97
N PRO A 35 3.05 -0.43 11.35
CA PRO A 35 2.15 0.57 11.91
C PRO A 35 2.70 1.07 13.25
N VAL A 36 3.11 2.33 13.34
CA VAL A 36 3.62 2.93 14.59
C VAL A 36 2.82 4.18 14.92
N GLY A 37 2.20 4.23 16.10
CA GLY A 37 1.57 5.46 16.62
C GLY A 37 0.26 5.89 15.96
N GLY A 38 -0.46 4.96 15.30
CA GLY A 38 -1.80 5.20 14.75
C GLY A 38 -1.85 5.99 13.44
N GLN A 39 -0.70 6.27 12.82
CA GLN A 39 -0.61 6.86 11.48
C GLN A 39 0.39 6.06 10.64
N VAL A 40 -0.05 5.61 9.47
CA VAL A 40 0.77 4.80 8.56
C VAL A 40 1.41 5.74 7.54
N VAL A 41 2.72 5.63 7.39
CA VAL A 41 3.50 6.40 6.42
C VAL A 41 4.29 5.42 5.55
N PRO A 42 3.66 4.81 4.55
CA PRO A 42 4.33 3.83 3.73
C PRO A 42 5.26 4.49 2.72
N TYR A 43 6.36 3.81 2.46
CA TYR A 43 7.15 3.99 1.25
C TYR A 43 6.67 2.93 0.26
N PHE A 44 6.52 3.33 -1.00
CA PHE A 44 6.13 2.40 -2.05
C PHE A 44 6.78 2.76 -3.37
N TRP A 45 7.09 1.72 -4.12
CA TRP A 45 7.55 1.80 -5.49
C TRP A 45 6.36 1.76 -6.43
N ALA A 46 6.27 2.70 -7.35
CA ALA A 46 5.34 2.66 -8.47
C ALA A 46 6.12 2.47 -9.76
N THR A 47 5.74 1.48 -10.56
CA THR A 47 6.37 1.19 -11.86
C THR A 47 5.33 1.32 -12.96
N GLY A 48 5.63 2.12 -13.98
CA GLY A 48 4.69 2.39 -15.06
C GLY A 48 5.06 3.60 -15.91
N THR A 49 4.09 4.17 -16.61
CA THR A 49 4.33 5.29 -17.54
C THR A 49 3.50 6.55 -17.24
N GLY A 50 2.43 6.44 -16.45
CA GLY A 50 1.47 7.51 -16.17
C GLY A 50 1.62 8.24 -14.83
N PHE A 51 2.86 8.50 -14.38
CA PHE A 51 3.13 9.04 -13.03
C PHE A 51 2.36 10.31 -12.66
N GLU A 52 2.26 11.29 -13.56
CA GLU A 52 1.54 12.54 -13.25
C GLU A 52 0.03 12.31 -13.05
N ALA A 53 -0.55 11.39 -13.84
CA ALA A 53 -1.95 10.99 -13.67
C ALA A 53 -2.13 10.23 -12.36
N PHE A 54 -1.21 9.32 -12.05
CA PHE A 54 -1.19 8.55 -10.82
C PHE A 54 -1.10 9.45 -9.59
N GLU A 55 -0.11 10.33 -9.52
CA GLU A 55 0.09 11.28 -8.42
C GLU A 55 -1.16 12.15 -8.17
N ARG A 56 -1.79 12.63 -9.24
CA ARG A 56 -3.02 13.43 -9.16
C ARG A 56 -4.18 12.64 -8.55
N HIS A 57 -4.36 11.38 -8.95
CA HIS A 57 -5.43 10.54 -8.41
C HIS A 57 -5.15 10.14 -6.97
N VAL A 58 -3.92 9.73 -6.66
CA VAL A 58 -3.52 9.39 -5.29
C VAL A 58 -3.69 10.58 -4.35
N ALA A 59 -3.32 11.79 -4.79
CA ALA A 59 -3.52 13.00 -3.98
C ALA A 59 -4.99 13.41 -3.81
N ALA A 60 -5.90 12.88 -4.64
CA ALA A 60 -7.34 13.10 -4.54
C ALA A 60 -8.07 12.01 -3.72
N ASP A 61 -7.38 10.92 -3.38
CA ASP A 61 -7.95 9.83 -2.59
C ASP A 61 -8.19 10.29 -1.13
N PRO A 62 -9.40 10.14 -0.58
CA PRO A 62 -9.73 10.59 0.78
C PRO A 62 -8.93 9.87 1.87
N GLY A 63 -8.32 8.73 1.55
CA GLY A 63 -7.42 8.00 2.42
C GLY A 63 -5.99 8.56 2.46
N ILE A 64 -5.64 9.49 1.58
CA ILE A 64 -4.31 10.05 1.46
C ILE A 64 -4.29 11.48 1.99
N GLU A 65 -3.50 11.72 3.03
CA GLU A 65 -3.23 13.07 3.53
C GLU A 65 -2.21 13.79 2.65
N SER A 66 -1.16 13.08 2.21
CA SER A 66 -0.20 13.62 1.24
C SER A 66 0.59 12.51 0.55
N ILE A 67 1.13 12.82 -0.63
CA ILE A 67 2.10 12.00 -1.36
C ILE A 67 3.30 12.85 -1.75
N THR A 68 4.49 12.29 -1.68
CA THR A 68 5.73 12.96 -2.09
C THR A 68 6.61 11.99 -2.86
N GLN A 69 7.00 12.36 -4.08
CA GLN A 69 8.02 11.61 -4.83
C GLN A 69 9.38 11.83 -4.15
N ILE A 70 10.02 10.74 -3.74
CA ILE A 70 11.35 10.75 -3.11
C ILE A 70 12.43 10.55 -4.16
N ASP A 71 12.21 9.62 -5.09
CA ASP A 71 13.15 9.30 -6.15
C ASP A 71 12.45 8.78 -7.41
N ARG A 72 13.14 8.80 -8.56
CA ARG A 72 12.67 8.23 -9.82
C ARG A 72 13.82 7.75 -10.68
N ILE A 73 13.79 6.46 -11.02
CA ILE A 73 14.84 5.77 -11.77
C ILE A 73 14.18 4.78 -12.73
N ASP A 74 14.58 4.78 -14.01
CA ASP A 74 14.26 3.75 -15.01
C ASP A 74 12.78 3.31 -15.12
N GLY A 75 11.85 4.26 -15.08
CA GLY A 75 10.41 3.94 -15.21
C GLY A 75 9.75 3.46 -13.91
N THR A 76 10.45 3.63 -12.80
CA THR A 76 9.97 3.36 -11.44
C THR A 76 10.20 4.61 -10.57
N ALA A 77 9.29 4.90 -9.66
CA ALA A 77 9.40 6.01 -8.72
C ALA A 77 9.12 5.56 -7.29
N LEU A 78 9.94 6.05 -6.35
CA LEU A 78 9.73 5.86 -4.93
C LEU A 78 8.89 7.00 -4.40
N TYR A 79 7.79 6.66 -3.75
CA TYR A 79 6.91 7.61 -3.09
C TYR A 79 6.87 7.38 -1.59
N ARG A 80 6.70 8.48 -0.87
CA ARG A 80 6.27 8.48 0.52
C ARG A 80 4.83 8.97 0.57
N ALA A 81 3.91 8.15 1.06
CA ALA A 81 2.55 8.58 1.34
C ALA A 81 2.35 8.79 2.84
N VAL A 82 1.46 9.71 3.17
CA VAL A 82 0.92 9.87 4.51
C VAL A 82 -0.55 9.51 4.41
N TRP A 83 -0.94 8.44 5.09
CA TRP A 83 -2.32 7.99 5.10
C TRP A 83 -3.09 8.65 6.23
N THR A 84 -4.38 8.87 6.02
CA THR A 84 -5.27 9.34 7.08
C THR A 84 -5.38 8.28 8.18
N ARG A 85 -5.76 8.70 9.40
CA ARG A 85 -5.87 7.76 10.55
C ARG A 85 -7.00 6.74 10.38
N ASP A 86 -8.00 7.06 9.57
CA ASP A 86 -9.11 6.19 9.24
C ASP A 86 -8.80 5.30 8.03
N VAL A 87 -7.57 5.32 7.50
CA VAL A 87 -7.29 4.55 6.30
C VAL A 87 -7.33 3.06 6.59
N ASN A 88 -8.32 2.47 5.93
CA ASN A 88 -8.50 1.08 5.59
C ASN A 88 -8.55 0.08 6.76
N GLY A 89 -9.72 -0.54 6.94
CA GLY A 89 -9.98 -1.50 8.01
C GLY A 89 -9.03 -2.69 8.04
N LEU A 90 -8.42 -3.03 6.90
CA LEU A 90 -7.40 -4.08 6.83
C LEU A 90 -6.14 -3.72 7.64
N LEU A 91 -5.49 -2.59 7.37
CA LEU A 91 -4.28 -2.21 8.11
C LEU A 91 -4.58 -1.90 9.57
N GLY A 92 -5.74 -1.31 9.85
CA GLY A 92 -6.23 -1.13 11.21
C GLY A 92 -6.34 -2.46 11.96
N GLY A 93 -7.05 -3.44 11.37
CA GLY A 93 -7.19 -4.77 11.97
C GLY A 93 -5.86 -5.52 12.08
N LEU A 94 -4.97 -5.38 11.10
CA LEU A 94 -3.63 -5.94 11.17
C LEU A 94 -2.78 -5.29 12.27
N ALA A 95 -2.95 -3.99 12.56
CA ALA A 95 -2.22 -3.30 13.62
C ALA A 95 -2.71 -3.66 15.03
N GLU A 96 -3.95 -4.16 15.18
CA GLU A 96 -4.46 -4.69 16.45
C GLU A 96 -3.88 -6.07 16.78
N THR A 97 -3.49 -6.81 15.76
CA THR A 97 -2.69 -8.02 15.90
C THR A 97 -1.22 -7.59 15.87
N GLU A 98 -0.30 -8.20 16.61
CA GLU A 98 1.15 -7.86 16.51
C GLU A 98 1.77 -8.31 15.16
N ALA A 99 1.01 -8.23 14.07
CA ALA A 99 1.34 -8.68 12.75
C ALA A 99 2.23 -7.67 12.01
N VAL A 100 3.00 -8.21 11.07
CA VAL A 100 3.89 -7.44 10.21
C VAL A 100 3.54 -7.75 8.77
N VAL A 101 3.21 -6.70 8.00
CA VAL A 101 3.08 -6.79 6.54
C VAL A 101 4.49 -6.89 5.97
N LEU A 102 4.84 -8.08 5.48
CA LEU A 102 6.15 -8.35 4.89
C LEU A 102 6.23 -7.79 3.48
N GLU A 103 5.12 -7.86 2.74
CA GLU A 103 5.03 -7.54 1.33
C GLU A 103 3.57 -7.22 1.00
N ALA A 104 3.36 -6.21 0.16
CA ALA A 104 2.07 -5.91 -0.43
C ALA A 104 2.29 -5.33 -1.83
N MET A 105 1.69 -5.95 -2.84
CA MET A 105 1.87 -5.54 -4.23
C MET A 105 0.58 -5.67 -5.03
N THR A 106 0.46 -4.88 -6.09
CA THR A 106 -0.67 -4.95 -7.02
C THR A 106 -0.40 -5.97 -8.11
N THR A 107 -1.42 -6.77 -8.43
CA THR A 107 -1.45 -7.73 -9.53
C THR A 107 -2.69 -7.49 -10.40
N ASP A 108 -2.83 -8.22 -11.51
CA ASP A 108 -4.03 -8.17 -12.34
C ASP A 108 -5.31 -8.63 -11.59
N GLU A 109 -5.15 -9.38 -10.49
CA GLU A 109 -6.24 -9.90 -9.65
C GLU A 109 -6.51 -9.04 -8.41
N GLY A 110 -5.77 -7.94 -8.24
CA GLY A 110 -5.86 -7.05 -7.08
C GLY A 110 -4.61 -7.02 -6.23
N TRP A 111 -4.75 -6.59 -4.99
CA TRP A 111 -3.65 -6.53 -4.04
C TRP A 111 -3.33 -7.90 -3.47
N GLN A 112 -2.08 -8.31 -3.52
CA GLN A 112 -1.57 -9.49 -2.83
C GLN A 112 -0.80 -9.06 -1.60
N PHE A 113 -1.13 -9.66 -0.45
CA PHE A 113 -0.49 -9.40 0.83
C PHE A 113 0.21 -10.65 1.35
N ARG A 114 1.34 -10.42 2.01
CA ARG A 114 2.05 -11.44 2.78
C ARG A 114 2.30 -10.92 4.18
N VAL A 115 1.63 -11.54 5.15
CA VAL A 115 1.57 -11.03 6.52
C VAL A 115 2.07 -12.08 7.49
N ARG A 116 2.97 -11.69 8.40
CA ARG A 116 3.42 -12.53 9.50
C ARG A 116 2.66 -12.19 10.76
N PHE A 117 2.04 -13.19 11.37
CA PHE A 117 1.45 -13.11 12.70
C PHE A 117 2.39 -13.73 13.74
N PRO A 118 2.46 -13.18 14.96
CA PRO A 118 3.10 -13.86 16.06
C PRO A 118 2.34 -15.14 16.38
N GLY A 119 3.07 -16.13 16.88
CA GLY A 119 2.42 -17.33 17.38
C GLY A 119 1.77 -17.06 18.71
N ASN A 120 0.47 -17.31 18.83
CA ASN A 120 -0.15 -17.54 20.12
C ASN A 120 0.10 -19.00 20.49
N ASP A 121 0.92 -19.23 21.52
CA ASP A 121 1.09 -20.54 22.15
C ASP A 121 -0.06 -20.81 23.13
#